data_AF-A0A537SGW1-F1
#
_entry.id   AF-A0A537SGW1-F1
#
_cell.length_a   1.000
_cell.length_b   1.000
_cell.length_c   1.000
_cell.angle_alpha   90.00
_cell.angle_beta   90.00
_cell.angle_gamma   90.00
#
_symmetry.space_group_name_H-M   'P 1'
#
loop_
_entity.id
_entity.type
_entity.pdbx_description
1 polymer ?
#
loop_
_entity_poly.entity_id
_entity_poly.type
_entity_poly.pdbx_seq_one_letter_code
_entity_poly.pdbx_strand_id
1 'polypeptide(L)'
;STELPFLSDWPDDIDYVLGLQEASVIGMADGYAQATRNAGFVNLHSAAGLGNALGNIYTAHRNQTPLVITAGQQARSILPLQPFLYAERASE
;
A
#
# COMPACT_ATOMS: atom_id res chain seq x y z
N SER A 1 12.79 6.40 1.39
CA SER A 1 12.01 5.16 1.63
C SER A 1 12.05 4.30 0.36
N THR A 2 11.56 3.07 0.43
CA THR A 2 11.53 2.09 -0.68
C THR A 2 10.57 2.48 -1.81
N GLU A 3 9.67 3.43 -1.57
CA GLU A 3 8.62 3.87 -2.50
C GLU A 3 9.03 5.10 -3.29
N LEU A 4 10.08 5.83 -2.87
CA LEU A 4 10.51 7.07 -3.53
C LEU A 4 10.77 6.91 -5.04
N PRO A 5 11.39 5.82 -5.54
CA PRO A 5 11.56 5.64 -6.98
C PRO A 5 10.24 5.45 -7.75
N PHE A 6 9.17 5.02 -7.09
CA PHE A 6 7.83 4.93 -7.68
C PHE A 6 7.09 6.27 -7.62
N LEU A 7 7.33 7.05 -6.55
CA LEU A 7 6.68 8.35 -6.33
C LEU A 7 7.42 9.53 -6.97
N SER A 8 8.64 9.33 -7.48
CA SER A 8 9.40 10.34 -8.20
C SER A 8 8.76 10.65 -9.55
N ASP A 9 8.86 11.90 -10.00
CA ASP A 9 8.29 12.38 -11.26
C ASP A 9 6.79 12.08 -11.38
N TRP A 10 6.05 12.38 -10.31
CA TRP A 10 4.62 12.12 -10.22
C TRP A 10 3.82 12.87 -11.30
N PRO A 11 2.88 12.19 -11.98
CA PRO A 11 2.13 12.81 -13.07
C PRO A 11 1.09 13.82 -12.57
N ASP A 12 0.85 14.87 -13.35
CA ASP A 12 -0.04 15.98 -13.00
C ASP A 12 -1.54 15.62 -13.07
N ASP A 13 -1.89 14.47 -13.64
CA ASP A 13 -3.27 13.99 -13.80
C ASP A 13 -3.69 12.96 -12.73
N ILE A 14 -2.85 12.72 -11.71
CA ILE A 14 -3.15 11.84 -10.58
C ILE A 14 -3.00 12.60 -9.27
N ASP A 15 -4.09 12.71 -8.51
CA ASP A 15 -4.05 13.31 -7.17
C ASP A 15 -3.42 12.35 -6.15
N TYR A 16 -2.33 12.78 -5.51
CA TYR A 16 -1.73 12.05 -4.39
C TYR A 16 -2.39 12.43 -3.06
N VAL A 17 -3.08 11.48 -2.42
CA VAL A 17 -3.72 11.67 -1.12
C VAL A 17 -2.88 11.04 -0.01
N LEU A 18 -2.21 11.88 0.79
CA LEU A 18 -1.39 11.44 1.92
C LEU A 18 -2.27 11.06 3.12
N GLY A 19 -2.10 9.86 3.65
CA GLY A 19 -2.59 9.50 4.99
C GLY A 19 -1.44 9.28 5.96
N LEU A 20 -1.66 9.66 7.22
CA LEU A 20 -0.63 9.59 8.27
C LEU A 20 -0.48 8.18 8.88
N GLN A 21 -1.41 7.27 8.58
CA GLN A 21 -1.41 5.90 9.09
C GLN A 21 -2.04 4.95 8.07
N GLU A 22 -1.47 3.76 7.91
CA GLU A 22 -1.74 2.88 6.78
C GLU A 22 -3.13 2.23 6.82
N ALA A 23 -3.65 1.88 8.00
CA ALA A 23 -5.03 1.40 8.12
C ALA A 23 -6.03 2.48 7.70
N SER A 24 -5.78 3.73 8.09
CA SER A 24 -6.61 4.87 7.69
C SER A 24 -6.60 5.07 6.17
N VAL A 25 -5.42 4.93 5.52
CA VAL A 25 -5.31 4.98 4.05
C VAL A 25 -6.14 3.87 3.39
N ILE A 26 -6.09 2.63 3.88
CA ILE A 26 -6.92 1.56 3.33
C ILE A 26 -8.41 1.83 3.58
N GLY A 27 -8.79 2.35 4.75
CA GLY A 27 -10.19 2.71 5.03
C GLY A 27 -10.72 3.80 4.09
N MET A 28 -9.90 4.82 3.81
CA MET A 28 -10.24 5.86 2.84
C MET A 28 -10.40 5.28 1.43
N ALA A 29 -9.47 4.43 0.99
CA ALA A 29 -9.52 3.80 -0.33
C ALA A 29 -10.71 2.84 -0.47
N ASP A 30 -11.03 2.09 0.59
CA ASP A 30 -12.20 1.20 0.63
C ASP A 30 -13.49 2.00 0.41
N GLY A 31 -13.69 3.06 1.20
CA GLY A 31 -14.85 3.94 1.06
C GLY A 31 -14.92 4.63 -0.31
N TYR A 32 -13.78 5.12 -0.82
CA TYR A 32 -13.71 5.77 -2.13
C TYR A 32 -14.11 4.82 -3.27
N ALA A 33 -13.55 3.60 -3.28
CA ALA A 33 -13.82 2.61 -4.32
C ALA A 33 -15.29 2.18 -4.31
N GLN A 34 -15.88 2.00 -3.12
CA GLN A 34 -17.31 1.70 -2.99
C GLN A 34 -18.20 2.87 -3.48
N ALA A 35 -17.88 4.11 -3.07
CA ALA A 35 -18.68 5.28 -3.41
C ALA A 35 -18.64 5.60 -4.92
N THR A 36 -17.47 5.45 -5.54
CA THR A 36 -17.26 5.75 -6.97
C THR A 36 -17.59 4.58 -7.88
N ARG A 37 -17.75 3.37 -7.32
CA ARG A 37 -17.84 2.11 -8.08
C ARG A 37 -16.66 1.91 -9.04
N ASN A 38 -15.49 2.33 -8.61
CA ASN A 38 -14.25 2.21 -9.37
C ASN A 38 -13.14 1.66 -8.49
N ALA A 39 -12.05 1.19 -9.10
CA ALA A 39 -10.92 0.66 -8.35
C ALA A 39 -10.22 1.76 -7.53
N GLY A 40 -9.84 1.43 -6.29
CA GLY A 40 -8.96 2.25 -5.47
C GLY A 40 -7.51 1.79 -5.61
N PHE A 41 -6.57 2.73 -5.65
CA PHE A 41 -5.13 2.45 -5.69
C PHE A 41 -4.46 2.93 -4.40
N VAL A 42 -3.62 2.09 -3.79
CA VAL A 42 -2.91 2.40 -2.56
C VAL A 42 -1.44 1.99 -2.66
N ASN A 43 -0.55 2.85 -2.17
CA ASN A 43 0.88 2.57 -2.00
C ASN A 43 1.24 2.66 -0.51
N LEU A 44 1.73 1.55 0.07
CA LEU A 44 2.11 1.42 1.47
C LEU A 44 3.64 1.28 1.63
N HIS A 45 4.13 1.51 2.84
CA HIS A 45 5.56 1.41 3.13
C HIS A 45 5.97 0.04 3.68
N SER A 46 6.71 -0.73 2.87
CA SER A 46 7.37 -1.98 3.29
C SER A 46 6.46 -2.99 4.02
N ALA A 47 7.09 -3.97 4.68
CA ALA A 47 6.39 -4.96 5.49
C ALA A 47 5.63 -4.33 6.68
N ALA A 48 6.23 -3.34 7.35
CA ALA A 48 5.62 -2.72 8.53
C ALA A 48 4.34 -1.95 8.22
N GLY A 49 4.34 -1.12 7.17
CA GLY A 49 3.15 -0.37 6.77
C GLY A 49 2.04 -1.27 6.26
N LEU A 50 2.40 -2.36 5.55
CA LEU A 50 1.45 -3.40 5.19
C LEU A 50 0.84 -4.06 6.44
N GLY A 51 1.67 -4.43 7.42
CA GLY A 51 1.25 -5.00 8.70
C GLY A 51 0.28 -4.10 9.46
N ASN A 52 0.57 -2.80 9.53
CA ASN A 52 -0.31 -1.79 10.14
C ASN A 52 -1.69 -1.71 9.48
N ALA A 53 -1.77 -2.05 8.18
CA ALA A 53 -2.99 -1.96 7.39
C ALA A 53 -3.82 -3.25 7.34
N LEU A 54 -3.29 -4.39 7.77
CA LEU A 54 -3.88 -5.72 7.55
C LEU A 54 -5.35 -5.84 7.98
N GLY A 55 -5.73 -5.25 9.12
CA GLY A 55 -7.12 -5.28 9.59
C GLY A 55 -8.11 -4.63 8.62
N ASN A 56 -7.71 -3.51 8.01
CA ASN A 56 -8.54 -2.81 7.05
C ASN A 56 -8.47 -3.46 5.66
N ILE A 57 -7.35 -4.09 5.30
CA ILE A 57 -7.25 -4.90 4.09
C ILE A 57 -8.20 -6.09 4.17
N TYR A 58 -8.25 -6.78 5.32
CA TYR A 58 -9.20 -7.86 5.54
C TYR A 58 -10.65 -7.36 5.40
N THR A 59 -10.96 -6.18 5.94
CA THR A 59 -12.29 -5.57 5.82
C THR A 59 -12.64 -5.29 4.35
N ALA A 60 -11.75 -4.64 3.60
CA ALA A 60 -11.93 -4.38 2.16
C ALA A 60 -12.10 -5.68 1.34
N HIS A 61 -11.35 -6.74 1.69
CA HIS A 61 -11.53 -8.06 1.08
C HIS A 61 -12.91 -8.65 1.35
N ARG A 62 -13.42 -8.55 2.59
CA ARG A 62 -14.77 -9.00 2.96
C ARG A 62 -15.86 -8.18 2.27
N ASN A 63 -15.62 -6.90 2.03
CA ASN A 63 -16.49 -6.01 1.27
C ASN A 63 -16.44 -6.27 -0.25
N GLN A 64 -15.51 -7.11 -0.71
CA GLN A 64 -15.21 -7.33 -2.13
C GLN A 64 -14.85 -6.04 -2.86
N THR A 65 -14.20 -5.11 -2.17
CA THR A 65 -13.84 -3.82 -2.73
C THR A 65 -12.69 -3.98 -3.72
N PRO A 66 -12.78 -3.39 -4.93
CA PRO A 66 -11.70 -3.46 -5.92
C PRO A 66 -10.55 -2.55 -5.51
N LEU A 67 -9.57 -3.08 -4.78
CA LEU A 67 -8.36 -2.36 -4.38
C LEU A 67 -7.11 -2.96 -5.04
N VAL A 68 -6.25 -2.08 -5.57
CA VAL A 68 -4.88 -2.41 -5.96
C VAL A 68 -3.95 -1.84 -4.90
N ILE A 69 -3.28 -2.73 -4.17
CA ILE A 69 -2.37 -2.36 -3.08
C ILE A 69 -0.95 -2.71 -3.49
N THR A 70 -0.07 -1.71 -3.48
CA THR A 70 1.37 -1.86 -3.66
C THR A 70 2.08 -1.55 -2.35
N ALA A 71 3.21 -2.22 -2.10
CA ALA A 71 4.08 -1.91 -0.98
C ALA A 71 5.53 -1.90 -1.46
N GLY A 72 6.31 -0.90 -1.03
CA GLY A 72 7.73 -0.87 -1.38
C GLY A 72 8.47 -2.08 -0.80
N GLN A 73 9.56 -2.47 -1.45
CA GLN A 73 10.43 -3.56 -0.97
C GLN A 73 11.88 -3.14 -1.08
N GLN A 74 12.71 -3.70 -0.20
CA GLN A 74 14.16 -3.54 -0.26
C GLN A 74 14.71 -4.06 -1.60
N ALA A 75 15.83 -3.47 -2.04
CA ALA A 75 16.45 -3.86 -3.29
C ALA A 75 16.84 -5.35 -3.27
N ARG A 76 16.62 -6.05 -4.39
CA ARG A 76 16.86 -7.50 -4.48
C ARG A 76 18.29 -7.90 -4.11
N SER A 77 19.27 -7.04 -4.40
CA SER A 77 20.69 -7.27 -4.09
C SER A 77 20.99 -7.37 -2.60
N ILE A 78 20.17 -6.76 -1.74
CA ILE A 78 20.37 -6.75 -0.29
C ILE A 78 19.42 -7.69 0.45
N LEU A 79 18.39 -8.25 -0.20
CA LEU A 79 17.47 -9.21 0.42
C LEU A 79 18.15 -10.42 1.09
N PRO A 80 19.24 -11.02 0.54
CA PRO A 80 19.94 -12.12 1.22
C PRO A 80 20.54 -11.74 2.58
N LEU A 81 20.71 -10.44 2.85
CA LEU A 81 21.22 -9.92 4.11
C LEU A 81 20.11 -9.67 5.15
N GLN A 82 18.86 -10.05 4.83
CA GLN A 82 17.68 -9.82 5.69
C GLN A 82 17.58 -8.36 6.16
N PRO A 83 17.51 -7.40 5.22
CA PRO A 83 17.59 -5.99 5.55
C PRO A 83 16.36 -5.54 6.33
N PHE A 84 16.50 -4.56 7.20
CA PHE A 84 15.41 -4.08 8.06
C PHE A 84 14.12 -3.79 7.26
N LEU A 85 12.97 -4.24 7.79
CA LEU A 85 11.62 -4.12 7.21
C LEU A 85 11.39 -4.84 5.87
N TYR A 86 12.29 -5.74 5.45
CA TYR A 86 12.03 -6.61 4.31
C TYR A 86 10.88 -7.58 4.59
N ALA A 87 10.33 -8.13 3.51
CA ALA A 87 9.41 -9.25 3.55
C ALA A 87 9.80 -10.24 2.45
N GLU A 88 9.90 -11.52 2.79
CA GLU A 88 10.13 -12.57 1.79
C GLU A 88 8.87 -12.81 0.95
N ARG A 89 7.70 -12.63 1.58
CA ARG A 89 6.38 -12.75 0.96
C ARG A 89 5.50 -11.59 1.35
N ALA A 90 4.58 -11.19 0.48
CA ALA A 90 3.66 -10.08 0.78
C ALA A 90 2.76 -10.36 2.01
N SER A 91 2.55 -11.61 2.40
CA SER A 91 1.71 -11.99 3.54
C SER A 91 2.49 -12.24 4.84
N GLU A 92 3.82 -12.22 4.81
CA GLU A 92 4.70 -12.67 5.91
C GLU A 92 5.74 -11.60 6.27
#